data_AF-A0A8J7YIV8-F1
#
_entry.id   AF-A0A8J7YIV8-F1
#
_cell.length_a   1.000
_cell.length_b   1.000
_cell.length_c   1.000
_cell.angle_alpha   90.00
_cell.angle_beta   90.00
_cell.angle_gamma   90.00
#
_symmetry.space_group_name_H-M   'P 1'
#
loop_
_entity.id
_entity.type
_entity.pdbx_description
1 polymer ?
#
loop_
_entity_poly.entity_id
_entity_poly.type
_entity_poly.pdbx_seq_one_letter_code
_entity_poly.pdbx_strand_id
1 'polypeptide(L)' 'MGDPPSPDQDVLRALELADGYLDEAEDLLWAAATESAADDVSEPIEELTQEVWDVQARLETLKEEFETE' A
#
# COMPACT_ATOMS: atom_id res chain seq x y z
N MET A 1 4.27 -32.72 -8.40
CA MET A 1 3.29 -31.93 -9.17
C MET A 1 2.39 -31.29 -8.14
N GLY A 2 2.62 -30.03 -7.80
CA GLY A 2 1.73 -29.29 -6.90
C GLY A 2 0.51 -28.83 -7.70
N ASP A 3 -0.67 -28.85 -7.08
CA ASP A 3 -1.85 -28.25 -7.67
C ASP A 3 -1.57 -26.79 -8.07
N PRO A 4 -2.14 -26.30 -9.18
CA PRO A 4 -2.07 -24.88 -9.51
C PRO A 4 -2.67 -24.08 -8.34
N PRO A 5 -2.09 -22.91 -7.97
CA PRO A 5 -2.69 -22.05 -6.98
C PRO A 5 -4.14 -21.75 -7.39
N SER A 6 -5.05 -21.77 -6.40
CA SER A 6 -6.43 -21.36 -6.68
C SER A 6 -6.42 -19.90 -7.16
N PRO A 7 -7.34 -19.51 -8.05
CA PRO A 7 -7.46 -18.12 -8.48
C PRO A 7 -7.52 -17.14 -7.30
N ASP A 8 -8.10 -17.55 -6.17
CA ASP A 8 -8.18 -16.74 -4.95
C ASP A 8 -6.81 -16.56 -4.26
N GLN A 9 -5.92 -17.56 -4.31
CA GLN A 9 -4.55 -17.42 -3.79
C GLN A 9 -3.70 -16.46 -4.64
N ASP A 10 -3.92 -16.44 -5.96
CA ASP A 10 -3.22 -15.51 -6.84
C ASP A 10 -3.73 -14.07 -6.64
N VAL A 11 -5.02 -13.88 -6.35
CA VAL A 11 -5.59 -12.58 -5.98
C VAL A 11 -5.03 -12.10 -4.64
N LEU A 12 -5.03 -12.93 -3.59
CA LEU A 12 -4.45 -12.58 -2.30
C LEU A 12 -2.97 -12.19 -2.42
N ARG A 13 -2.18 -12.97 -3.18
CA ARG A 13 -0.78 -12.64 -3.45
C ARG A 13 -0.62 -11.31 -4.16
N ALA A 14 -1.51 -10.97 -5.09
CA ALA A 14 -1.47 -9.69 -5.78
C ALA A 14 -1.79 -8.52 -4.83
N LEU A 15 -2.73 -8.70 -3.91
CA LEU A 15 -3.05 -7.71 -2.87
C LEU A 15 -1.88 -7.52 -1.89
N GLU A 16 -1.25 -8.60 -1.43
CA GLU A 16 -0.04 -8.55 -0.59
C GLU A 16 1.12 -7.83 -1.29
N LEU A 17 1.33 -8.08 -2.58
CA LEU A 17 2.36 -7.39 -3.36
C LEU A 17 2.05 -5.90 -3.51
N ALA A 18 0.79 -5.55 -3.76
CA ALA A 18 0.38 -4.15 -3.86
C ALA A 18 0.60 -3.40 -2.54
N ASP A 19 0.25 -4.03 -1.42
CA ASP A 19 0.47 -3.52 -0.07
C ASP A 19 1.96 -3.24 0.18
N GLY A 20 2.83 -4.21 -0.12
CA GLY A 20 4.28 -4.04 0.04
C GLY A 20 4.88 -2.94 -0.84
N TYR A 21 4.34 -2.69 -2.05
CA TYR A 21 4.78 -1.55 -2.87
C TYR A 21 4.29 -0.20 -2.33
N LEU A 22 3.13 -0.18 -1.67
CA LEU A 22 2.61 1.02 -1.02
C LEU A 22 3.41 1.35 0.24
N ASP A 23 3.84 0.36 1.01
CA ASP A 23 4.77 0.55 2.14
C ASP A 23 6.09 1.21 1.67
N GLU A 24 6.67 0.73 0.56
CA GLU A 24 7.89 1.34 0.00
C GLU A 24 7.63 2.77 -0.49
N ALA A 25 6.47 3.03 -1.09
CA ALA A 25 6.09 4.38 -1.53
C ALA A 25 5.90 5.33 -0.35
N GLU A 26 5.24 4.87 0.72
CA GLU A 26 5.06 5.60 1.97
C GLU A 26 6.40 6.01 2.58
N ASP A 27 7.34 5.06 2.72
CA ASP A 27 8.67 5.32 3.27
C ASP A 27 9.41 6.41 2.48
N LEU A 28 9.33 6.35 1.14
CA LEU A 28 9.97 7.32 0.26
C LEU A 28 9.32 8.71 0.33
N LEU A 29 8.00 8.77 0.40
CA LEU A 29 7.27 10.03 0.55
C LEU A 29 7.55 10.67 1.90
N TRP A 30 7.56 9.88 2.97
CA TRP A 30 7.87 10.35 4.32
C TRP A 30 9.30 10.90 4.40
N ALA A 31 10.27 10.22 3.80
CA ALA A 31 11.65 10.70 3.69
C ALA A 31 11.72 12.01 2.90
N ALA A 32 11.04 12.10 1.76
CA ALA A 32 11.02 13.30 0.92
C ALA A 32 10.40 14.52 1.63
N ALA A 33 9.29 14.32 2.35
CA ALA A 33 8.66 15.38 3.16
C ALA A 33 9.60 15.86 4.27
N THR A 34 10.26 14.91 4.95
CA THR A 34 11.19 15.20 6.06
C THR A 34 12.46 15.94 5.59
N GLU A 35 12.98 15.60 4.40
CA GLU A 35 14.18 16.23 3.84
C GLU A 35 13.90 17.59 3.18
N SER A 36 12.64 17.87 2.81
CA SER A 36 12.26 19.16 2.23
C SER A 36 12.28 20.26 3.30
N ALA A 37 13.06 21.31 3.05
CA ALA A 37 13.05 22.54 3.84
C ALA A 37 12.00 23.57 3.37
N ALA A 38 11.25 23.23 2.31
CA ALA A 38 10.30 24.10 1.65
C ALA A 38 8.88 23.60 1.93
N ASP A 39 8.12 24.40 2.68
CA ASP A 39 6.75 24.05 3.13
C ASP A 39 5.80 23.81 1.95
N ASP A 40 5.99 24.53 0.85
CA ASP A 40 5.23 24.39 -0.41
C ASP A 40 5.47 23.07 -1.15
N VAL A 41 6.48 22.31 -0.71
CA VAL A 41 6.81 20.97 -1.22
C VAL A 41 6.51 19.89 -0.18
N SER A 42 6.76 20.13 1.11
CA SER A 42 6.51 19.12 2.15
C SER A 42 5.01 18.87 2.36
N GLU A 43 4.18 19.92 2.40
CA GLU A 43 2.73 19.78 2.63
C GLU A 43 2.03 18.93 1.54
N PRO A 44 2.27 19.13 0.22
CA PRO A 44 1.73 18.24 -0.80
C PRO A 44 2.23 16.79 -0.73
N ILE A 45 3.45 16.56 -0.23
CA ILE A 45 3.99 15.20 -0.06
C ILE A 45 3.32 14.51 1.13
N GLU A 46 3.05 15.24 2.22
CA GLU A 46 2.29 14.74 3.37
C GLU A 46 0.86 14.38 2.94
N GLU A 47 0.19 15.22 2.14
CA GLU A 47 -1.12 14.90 1.56
C GLU A 47 -1.09 13.62 0.72
N LEU A 48 -0.09 13.46 -0.14
CA LEU A 48 0.07 12.25 -0.94
C LEU A 48 0.35 11.01 -0.08
N THR A 49 1.10 11.15 1.02
CA THR A 49 1.35 10.06 1.98
C THR A 49 0.03 9.63 2.64
N GLN A 50 -0.84 10.58 2.99
CA GLN A 50 -2.15 10.28 3.54
C GLN A 50 -3.05 9.53 2.53
N GLU A 51 -2.98 9.87 1.24
CA GLU A 51 -3.70 9.14 0.20
C GLU A 51 -3.21 7.69 0.06
N VAL A 52 -1.90 7.44 0.25
CA VAL A 52 -1.34 6.07 0.25
C VAL A 52 -1.90 5.26 1.43
N TRP A 53 -1.96 5.84 2.63
CA TRP A 53 -2.56 5.19 3.80
C TRP A 53 -4.02 4.82 3.60
N ASP A 54 -4.81 5.68 2.94
CA ASP A 54 -6.21 5.40 2.63
C ASP A 54 -6.35 4.19 1.67
N VAL A 55 -5.38 4.00 0.76
CA VAL A 55 -5.36 2.83 -0.14
C VAL A 55 -4.95 1.56 0.62
N GLN A 56 -3.89 1.61 1.44
CA GLN A 56 -3.47 0.48 2.28
C GLN A 56 -4.61 0.02 3.20
N ALA A 57 -5.34 0.94 3.85
CA ALA A 57 -6.48 0.60 4.69
C ALA A 57 -7.58 -0.14 3.92
N ARG A 58 -7.85 0.28 2.67
CA ARG A 58 -8.83 -0.39 1.80
C ARG A 58 -8.35 -1.75 1.32
N LEU A 59 -7.05 -1.92 1.07
CA LEU A 59 -6.46 -3.21 0.75
C LEU A 59 -6.57 -4.18 1.93
N GLU A 60 -6.34 -3.71 3.15
CA GLU A 60 -6.50 -4.53 4.36
C GLU A 60 -7.94 -5.03 4.50
N THR A 61 -8.93 -4.13 4.36
CA THR A 61 -10.35 -4.54 4.37
C THR A 61 -10.66 -5.59 3.29
N LEU A 62 -10.12 -5.43 2.08
CA LEU A 62 -10.31 -6.42 1.02
C LEU A 62 -9.67 -7.77 1.34
N LYS A 63 -8.46 -7.78 1.91
CA LYS A 63 -7.79 -9.02 2.35
C LYS A 63 -8.62 -9.72 3.44
N GLU A 64 -9.10 -8.99 4.44
CA GLU A 64 -9.96 -9.53 5.51
C GLU A 64 -11.26 -10.14 4.96
N GLU A 65 -11.90 -9.50 3.97
CA GLU A 65 -13.09 -10.04 3.31
C GLU A 65 -12.80 -11.38 2.62
N PHE A 66 -11.66 -11.52 1.93
CA PHE A 66 -11.24 -12.78 1.30
C PHE A 66 -10.90 -13.89 2.30
N GLU A 67 -10.31 -13.56 3.44
CA GLU A 67 -9.95 -14.56 4.47
C GLU A 67 -11.17 -15.08 5.25
N THR A 68 -12.28 -14.35 5.22
CA THR A 68 -13.52 -14.68 5.94
C THR A 68 -14.50 -15.53 5.10
N GLU A 69 -14.26 -15.68 3.80
CA GLU A 69 -15.01 -16.55 2.87
C GLU A 69 -14.57 -18.03 2.93
#